data_AF-A0AAJ0XAV2-F1
#
_entry.id   AF-A0AAJ0XAV2-F1
#
_cell.length_a   1.000
_cell.length_b   1.000
_cell.length_c   1.000
_cell.angle_alpha   90.00
_cell.angle_beta   90.00
_cell.angle_gamma   90.00
#
_symmetry.space_group_name_H-M   'P 1'
#
loop_
_entity.id
_entity.type
_entity.pdbx_description
1 polymer ?
#
loop_
_entity_poly.entity_id
_entity_poly.type
_entity_poly.pdbx_seq_one_letter_code
_entity_poly.pdbx_strand_id
1 'polypeptide(L)'
;MDQWVQIREHVTGLAPRGDLRPFADRGAELLGEVEASAVPALCWGMAISAYPFFGKVAELTGRLTSIQGDCASKEVHRRMAETYGERETAYRAANRVIQSQADWGALERVGKGRRIIRRPPMNVSHDGLIAWLIEAALRYTGKAMSVATLESSAVLYPFSLDQPLAFVASKSPALELRADGSRAQNVAIGQLR
;
A
#
# COMPACT_ATOMS: atom_id res chain seq x y z
N MET A 1 13.99 -1.66 -21.97
CA MET A 1 12.59 -2.02 -22.31
C MET A 1 11.90 -2.22 -20.98
N ASP A 2 11.14 -1.20 -20.60
CA ASP A 2 10.93 -0.75 -19.23
C ASP A 2 9.95 -1.65 -18.47
N GLN A 3 10.33 -2.11 -17.27
CA GLN A 3 9.38 -2.76 -16.33
C GLN A 3 8.16 -1.87 -16.07
N TRP A 4 8.34 -0.56 -16.19
CA TRP A 4 7.29 0.46 -16.15
C TRP A 4 6.21 0.34 -17.23
N VAL A 5 6.53 -0.16 -18.43
CA VAL A 5 5.55 -0.37 -19.52
C VAL A 5 4.69 -1.61 -19.22
N GLN A 6 5.29 -2.68 -18.69
CA GLN A 6 4.53 -3.88 -18.34
C GLN A 6 3.55 -3.64 -17.17
N ILE A 7 3.93 -2.82 -16.18
CA ILE A 7 3.04 -2.41 -15.08
C ILE A 7 1.89 -1.54 -15.62
N ARG A 8 2.16 -0.69 -16.62
CA ARG A 8 1.17 0.21 -17.22
C ARG A 8 0.15 -0.52 -18.11
N GLU A 9 0.52 -1.61 -18.76
CA GLU A 9 -0.35 -2.34 -19.70
C GLU A 9 -1.19 -3.45 -19.03
N HIS A 10 -0.74 -4.04 -17.92
CA HIS A 10 -1.47 -5.15 -17.26
C HIS A 10 -2.65 -4.70 -16.37
N VAL A 11 -2.80 -3.40 -16.09
CA VAL A 11 -3.73 -2.83 -15.09
C VAL A 11 -4.77 -1.89 -15.71
N THR A 12 -5.24 -2.19 -16.92
CA THR A 12 -6.18 -1.33 -17.68
C THR A 12 -7.46 -0.96 -16.93
N GLY A 13 -7.72 0.35 -16.83
CA GLY A 13 -9.07 0.89 -16.65
C GLY A 13 -9.21 2.29 -16.04
N LEU A 14 -8.27 2.77 -15.23
CA LEU A 14 -8.44 4.04 -14.50
C LEU A 14 -7.19 4.90 -14.65
N ALA A 15 -7.36 6.10 -15.23
CA ALA A 15 -6.29 7.09 -15.30
C ALA A 15 -5.79 7.42 -13.88
N PRO A 16 -4.47 7.61 -13.68
CA PRO A 16 -3.96 8.13 -12.43
C PRO A 16 -4.70 9.42 -12.07
N ARG A 17 -5.11 9.57 -10.81
CA ARG A 17 -5.66 10.85 -10.32
C ARG A 17 -4.61 11.94 -10.62
N GLY A 18 -5.05 13.04 -11.25
CA GLY A 18 -4.16 14.09 -11.77
C GLY A 18 -3.28 14.79 -10.71
N ASP A 19 -3.49 14.52 -9.43
CA ASP A 19 -2.76 15.07 -8.29
C ASP A 19 -1.56 14.21 -7.82
N LEU A 20 -1.27 13.10 -8.51
CA LEU A 20 -0.22 12.15 -8.10
C LEU A 20 1.18 12.51 -8.57
N ARG A 21 1.34 13.46 -9.51
CA ARG A 21 2.65 13.75 -10.11
C ARG A 21 3.69 14.18 -9.07
N PRO A 22 3.43 15.17 -8.19
CA PRO A 22 4.41 15.55 -7.16
C PRO A 22 4.73 14.41 -6.19
N PHE A 23 3.77 13.54 -5.90
CA PHE A 23 3.96 12.35 -5.07
C PHE A 23 4.86 11.32 -5.75
N ALA A 24 4.64 11.08 -7.05
CA ALA A 24 5.44 10.15 -7.85
C ALA A 24 6.87 10.64 -8.03
N ASP A 25 7.06 11.94 -8.28
CA ASP A 25 8.40 12.54 -8.45
C ASP A 25 9.24 12.38 -7.16
N ARG A 26 8.67 12.64 -5.97
CA ARG A 26 9.35 12.36 -4.68
C ARG A 26 9.66 10.88 -4.49
N GLY A 27 8.79 9.98 -4.96
CA GLY A 27 9.04 8.55 -4.93
C GLY A 27 10.21 8.12 -5.83
N ALA A 28 10.36 8.79 -6.98
CA ALA A 28 11.47 8.55 -7.90
C ALA A 28 12.81 9.05 -7.34
N GLU A 29 12.81 10.19 -6.63
CA GLU A 29 13.99 10.69 -5.91
C GLU A 29 14.45 9.68 -4.84
N LEU A 30 13.51 9.15 -4.04
CA LEU A 30 13.80 8.14 -3.02
C LEU A 30 14.43 6.85 -3.59
N LEU A 31 14.17 6.50 -4.86
CA LEU A 31 14.76 5.32 -5.49
C LEU A 31 16.30 5.39 -5.53
N GLY A 32 16.88 6.59 -5.59
CA GLY A 32 18.33 6.80 -5.53
C GLY A 32 18.92 6.81 -4.11
N GLU A 33 18.07 6.89 -3.09
CA GLU A 33 18.47 7.02 -1.68
C GLU A 33 18.32 5.72 -0.90
N VAL A 34 17.41 4.83 -1.32
CA VAL A 34 17.08 3.60 -0.61
C VAL A 34 17.78 2.38 -1.20
N GLU A 35 18.02 1.38 -0.34
CA GLU A 35 18.52 0.08 -0.76
C GLU A 35 17.55 -0.65 -1.69
N ALA A 36 18.07 -1.53 -2.55
CA ALA A 36 17.26 -2.31 -3.49
C ALA A 36 16.16 -3.16 -2.81
N SER A 37 16.39 -3.56 -1.55
CA SER A 37 15.40 -4.27 -0.72
C SER A 37 14.15 -3.45 -0.40
N ALA A 38 14.21 -2.12 -0.51
CA ALA A 38 13.10 -1.20 -0.27
C ALA A 38 12.30 -0.88 -1.54
N VAL A 39 12.75 -1.30 -2.73
CA VAL A 39 12.02 -1.09 -4.00
C VAL A 39 10.58 -1.63 -3.97
N PRO A 40 10.28 -2.79 -3.36
CA PRO A 40 8.90 -3.24 -3.19
C PRO A 40 8.00 -2.23 -2.47
N ALA A 41 8.52 -1.47 -1.50
CA ALA A 41 7.77 -0.44 -0.79
C ALA A 41 7.43 0.75 -1.70
N LEU A 42 8.37 1.19 -2.54
CA LEU A 42 8.14 2.23 -3.56
C LEU A 42 7.06 1.79 -4.57
N CYS A 43 7.18 0.58 -5.11
CA CYS A 43 6.17 0.00 -6.00
C CYS A 43 4.80 -0.06 -5.34
N TRP A 44 4.74 -0.48 -4.07
CA TRP A 44 3.51 -0.58 -3.31
C TRP A 44 2.84 0.77 -3.06
N GLY A 45 3.59 1.77 -2.58
CA GLY A 45 3.07 3.11 -2.33
C GLY A 45 2.52 3.77 -3.59
N MET A 46 3.18 3.58 -4.74
CA MET A 46 2.64 4.01 -6.03
C MET A 46 1.35 3.26 -6.39
N ALA A 47 1.33 1.93 -6.21
CA ALA A 47 0.20 1.10 -6.58
C ALA A 47 -1.06 1.43 -5.77
N ILE A 48 -0.96 1.59 -4.44
CA ILE A 48 -2.12 1.90 -3.60
C ILE A 48 -2.63 3.33 -3.83
N SER A 49 -1.75 4.26 -4.20
CA SER A 49 -2.11 5.66 -4.46
C SER A 49 -2.77 5.84 -5.83
N ALA A 50 -2.27 5.15 -6.86
CA ALA A 50 -2.78 5.25 -8.22
C ALA A 50 -3.98 4.34 -8.49
N TYR A 51 -4.04 3.17 -7.85
CA TYR A 51 -5.03 2.14 -8.15
C TYR A 51 -5.77 1.68 -6.89
N PRO A 52 -6.94 2.28 -6.57
CA PRO A 52 -7.74 1.89 -5.40
C PRO A 52 -8.11 0.39 -5.37
N PHE A 53 -8.23 -0.25 -6.54
CA PHE A 53 -8.46 -1.70 -6.62
C PHE A 53 -7.29 -2.50 -6.03
N PHE A 54 -6.05 -2.10 -6.33
CA PHE A 54 -4.84 -2.72 -5.74
C PHE A 54 -4.84 -2.52 -4.22
N GLY A 55 -5.08 -1.29 -3.77
CA GLY A 55 -5.18 -0.95 -2.35
C GLY A 55 -6.24 -1.78 -1.63
N LYS A 56 -7.39 -2.04 -2.27
CA LYS A 56 -8.44 -2.86 -1.66
C LYS A 56 -8.04 -4.33 -1.51
N VAL A 57 -7.36 -4.90 -2.51
CA VAL A 57 -6.84 -6.27 -2.41
C VAL A 57 -5.78 -6.36 -1.31
N ALA A 58 -4.83 -5.41 -1.27
CA ALA A 58 -3.84 -5.29 -0.20
C ALA A 58 -4.48 -5.23 1.19
N GLU A 59 -5.46 -4.35 1.38
CA GLU A 59 -6.19 -4.16 2.64
C GLU A 59 -6.96 -5.43 3.07
N LEU A 60 -7.54 -6.17 2.12
CA LEU A 60 -8.23 -7.43 2.40
C LEU A 60 -7.26 -8.55 2.74
N THR A 61 -6.21 -8.73 1.95
CA THR A 61 -5.17 -9.74 2.20
C THR A 61 -4.46 -9.49 3.52
N GLY A 62 -4.06 -8.25 3.80
CA GLY A 62 -3.41 -7.84 5.04
C GLY A 62 -4.27 -8.13 6.27
N ARG A 63 -5.58 -7.83 6.20
CA ARG A 63 -6.53 -8.16 7.29
C ARG A 63 -6.75 -9.66 7.46
N LEU A 64 -6.94 -10.39 6.38
CA LEU A 64 -7.23 -11.82 6.45
C LEU A 64 -6.04 -12.62 6.98
N THR A 65 -4.83 -12.17 6.68
CA THR A 65 -3.59 -12.84 7.10
C THR A 65 -3.05 -12.33 8.44
N SER A 66 -3.62 -11.28 9.05
CA SER A 66 -3.05 -10.67 10.27
C SER A 66 -3.09 -11.59 11.50
N ILE A 67 -4.03 -12.55 11.54
CA ILE A 67 -4.23 -13.43 12.70
C ILE A 67 -3.41 -14.72 12.57
N GLN A 68 -3.57 -15.43 11.45
CA GLN A 68 -2.99 -16.78 11.26
C GLN A 68 -1.77 -16.77 10.32
N GLY A 69 -1.43 -15.63 9.73
CA GLY A 69 -0.39 -15.55 8.71
C GLY A 69 -0.80 -16.14 7.37
N ASP A 70 -2.04 -16.60 7.18
CA ASP A 70 -2.49 -17.16 5.92
C ASP A 70 -4.00 -17.00 5.72
N CYS A 71 -4.46 -17.19 4.48
CA CYS A 71 -5.90 -17.23 4.17
C CYS A 71 -6.17 -18.00 2.87
N ALA A 72 -7.43 -18.34 2.62
CA ALA A 72 -7.84 -18.91 1.33
C ALA A 72 -8.03 -17.80 0.29
N SER A 73 -7.48 -17.96 -0.92
CA SER A 73 -7.62 -16.96 -2.00
C SER A 73 -9.08 -16.68 -2.36
N LYS A 74 -9.95 -17.70 -2.23
CA LYS A 74 -11.40 -17.55 -2.44
C LYS A 74 -12.04 -16.52 -1.50
N GLU A 75 -11.49 -16.33 -0.30
CA GLU A 75 -12.04 -15.37 0.67
C GLU A 75 -11.72 -13.92 0.25
N VAL A 76 -10.50 -13.68 -0.26
CA VAL A 76 -10.15 -12.39 -0.88
C VAL A 76 -11.06 -12.11 -2.08
N HIS A 77 -11.22 -13.09 -2.98
CA HIS A 77 -12.04 -12.94 -4.18
C HIS A 77 -13.52 -12.70 -3.88
N ARG A 78 -14.07 -13.41 -2.89
CA ARG A 78 -15.46 -13.23 -2.43
C ARG A 78 -15.70 -11.79 -1.97
N ARG A 79 -14.82 -11.24 -1.13
CA ARG A 79 -14.91 -9.86 -0.62
C ARG A 79 -14.71 -8.81 -1.72
N MET A 80 -13.84 -9.10 -2.69
CA MET A 80 -13.67 -8.23 -3.86
C MET A 80 -14.93 -8.19 -4.72
N ALA A 81 -15.58 -9.33 -4.97
CA ALA A 81 -16.83 -9.39 -5.72
C ALA A 81 -18.01 -8.69 -5.01
N GLU A 82 -18.04 -8.72 -3.67
CA GLU A 82 -19.03 -7.96 -2.88
C GLU A 82 -18.87 -6.45 -3.02
N THR A 83 -17.63 -5.97 -3.22
CA THR A 83 -17.33 -4.53 -3.34
C THR A 83 -17.44 -4.02 -4.77
N TYR A 84 -16.96 -4.80 -5.76
CA TYR A 84 -16.81 -4.35 -7.15
C TYR A 84 -17.78 -5.01 -8.14
N GLY A 85 -18.62 -5.93 -7.70
CA GLY A 85 -19.57 -6.61 -8.57
C GLY A 85 -18.92 -7.70 -9.43
N GLU A 86 -19.15 -7.65 -10.75
CA GLU A 86 -18.81 -8.67 -11.77
C GLU A 86 -17.80 -9.73 -11.32
N ARG A 87 -18.33 -10.91 -10.95
CA ARG A 87 -17.55 -11.95 -10.27
C ARG A 87 -16.34 -12.41 -11.08
N GLU A 88 -16.45 -12.54 -12.40
CA GLU A 88 -15.36 -13.05 -13.23
C GLU A 88 -14.27 -11.99 -13.47
N THR A 89 -14.65 -10.77 -13.84
CA THR A 89 -13.71 -9.66 -14.08
C THR A 89 -12.94 -9.30 -12.82
N ALA A 90 -13.65 -9.14 -11.68
CA ALA A 90 -13.04 -8.83 -10.39
C ALA A 90 -12.13 -9.97 -9.90
N TYR A 91 -12.50 -11.23 -10.15
CA TYR A 91 -11.68 -12.39 -9.80
C TYR A 91 -10.36 -12.43 -10.58
N ARG A 92 -10.40 -12.20 -11.90
CA ARG A 92 -9.18 -12.18 -12.74
C ARG A 92 -8.27 -11.01 -12.35
N ALA A 93 -8.84 -9.82 -12.12
CA ALA A 93 -8.09 -8.66 -11.68
C ALA A 93 -7.46 -8.86 -10.29
N ALA A 94 -8.22 -9.40 -9.32
CA ALA A 94 -7.70 -9.70 -7.98
C ALA A 94 -6.56 -10.73 -8.01
N ASN A 95 -6.67 -11.78 -8.84
CA ASN A 95 -5.60 -12.75 -9.01
C ASN A 95 -4.30 -12.12 -9.55
N ARG A 96 -4.41 -11.17 -10.49
CA ARG A 96 -3.24 -10.44 -11.00
C ARG A 96 -2.58 -9.62 -9.90
N VAL A 97 -3.38 -8.92 -9.09
CA VAL A 97 -2.86 -8.15 -7.94
C VAL A 97 -2.20 -9.06 -6.92
N ILE A 98 -2.83 -10.18 -6.54
CA ILE A 98 -2.23 -11.15 -5.60
C ILE A 98 -0.92 -11.70 -6.16
N GLN A 99 -0.82 -11.92 -7.48
CA GLN A 99 0.43 -12.33 -8.11
C GLN A 99 1.49 -11.23 -8.00
N SER A 100 1.18 -9.97 -8.31
CA SER A 100 2.12 -8.86 -8.13
C SER A 100 2.61 -8.71 -6.69
N GLN A 101 1.72 -8.88 -5.71
CA GLN A 101 2.11 -8.90 -4.29
C GLN A 101 3.05 -10.07 -3.97
N ALA A 102 2.87 -11.24 -4.61
CA ALA A 102 3.77 -12.38 -4.47
C ALA A 102 5.13 -12.11 -5.10
N ASP A 103 5.16 -11.54 -6.30
CA ASP A 103 6.37 -11.21 -7.05
C ASP A 103 7.23 -10.17 -6.31
N TRP A 104 6.58 -9.27 -5.56
CA TRP A 104 7.25 -8.31 -4.66
C TRP A 104 7.65 -8.91 -3.30
N GLY A 105 7.38 -10.20 -3.07
CA GLY A 105 7.78 -10.92 -1.86
C GLY A 105 6.85 -10.72 -0.66
N ALA A 106 5.70 -10.07 -0.81
CA ALA A 106 4.80 -9.80 0.30
C ALA A 106 4.13 -11.08 0.83
N LEU A 107 3.81 -12.00 -0.09
CA LEU A 107 3.08 -13.23 0.17
C LEU A 107 3.60 -14.38 -0.70
N GLU A 108 3.17 -15.58 -0.38
CA GLU A 108 3.38 -16.78 -1.17
C GLU A 108 2.04 -17.42 -1.53
N ARG A 109 1.94 -17.96 -2.74
CA ARG A 109 0.75 -18.67 -3.22
C ARG A 109 1.01 -20.16 -3.21
N VAL A 110 0.26 -20.92 -2.41
CA VAL A 110 0.44 -22.37 -2.29
C VAL A 110 -0.79 -23.16 -2.74
N GLY A 111 -0.60 -24.45 -2.98
CA GLY A 111 -1.69 -25.36 -3.36
C GLY A 111 -2.37 -24.98 -4.66
N LYS A 112 -1.58 -24.58 -5.69
CA LYS A 112 -2.04 -24.03 -6.98
C LYS A 112 -2.78 -22.69 -6.82
N GLY A 113 -2.30 -21.84 -5.92
CA GLY A 113 -2.88 -20.52 -5.66
C GLY A 113 -4.21 -20.53 -4.91
N ARG A 114 -4.56 -21.64 -4.25
CA ARG A 114 -5.77 -21.75 -3.42
C ARG A 114 -5.61 -21.14 -2.03
N ARG A 115 -4.37 -21.07 -1.52
CA ARG A 115 -4.03 -20.38 -0.28
C ARG A 115 -2.96 -19.33 -0.52
N ILE A 116 -3.02 -18.30 0.31
CA ILE A 116 -2.08 -17.19 0.39
C ILE A 116 -1.44 -17.28 1.77
N ILE A 117 -0.12 -17.34 1.82
CA ILE A 117 0.67 -17.30 3.06
C ILE A 117 1.39 -15.96 3.10
N ARG A 118 1.21 -15.19 4.17
CA ARG A 118 1.91 -13.94 4.41
C ARG A 118 3.39 -14.23 4.69
N ARG A 119 4.27 -13.55 3.96
CA ARG A 119 5.72 -13.62 4.21
C ARG A 119 6.09 -12.77 5.43
N PRO A 120 7.27 -12.98 6.02
CA PRO A 120 7.76 -12.12 7.10
C PRO A 120 7.70 -10.63 6.71
N PRO A 121 7.47 -9.73 7.68
CA PRO A 121 7.42 -8.30 7.41
C PRO A 121 8.69 -7.79 6.72
N MET A 122 8.51 -6.81 5.84
CA MET A 122 9.62 -6.10 5.19
C MET A 122 9.90 -4.83 5.98
N ASN A 123 11.06 -4.75 6.61
CA ASN A 123 11.42 -3.59 7.42
C ASN A 123 11.74 -2.39 6.54
N VAL A 124 11.15 -1.25 6.89
CA VAL A 124 11.39 0.05 6.27
C VAL A 124 11.85 0.99 7.37
N SER A 125 13.11 1.42 7.28
CA SER A 125 13.77 2.27 8.28
C SER A 125 14.08 3.68 7.80
N HIS A 126 14.08 3.92 6.48
CA HIS A 126 14.37 5.22 5.88
C HIS A 126 13.21 6.20 6.11
N ASP A 127 13.42 7.25 6.91
CA ASP A 127 12.40 8.22 7.31
C ASP A 127 11.61 8.80 6.12
N GLY A 128 12.32 9.17 5.04
CA GLY A 128 11.68 9.71 3.83
C GLY A 128 10.74 8.72 3.16
N LEU A 129 11.09 7.42 3.16
CA LEU A 129 10.25 6.37 2.58
C LEU A 129 9.07 6.05 3.48
N ILE A 130 9.27 6.04 4.80
CA ILE A 130 8.18 5.88 5.78
C ILE A 130 7.17 7.02 5.64
N ALA A 131 7.62 8.27 5.59
CA ALA A 131 6.74 9.42 5.37
C ALA A 131 5.96 9.31 4.05
N TRP A 132 6.64 8.88 2.99
CA TRP A 132 6.03 8.70 1.68
C TRP A 132 4.99 7.55 1.66
N LEU A 133 5.23 6.44 2.36
CA LEU A 133 4.25 5.36 2.55
C LEU A 133 3.04 5.79 3.38
N ILE A 134 3.26 6.62 4.42
CA ILE A 134 2.17 7.23 5.18
C ILE A 134 1.29 8.06 4.26
N GLU A 135 1.89 8.93 3.43
CA GLU A 135 1.16 9.72 2.43
C GLU A 135 0.38 8.81 1.47
N ALA A 136 0.99 7.71 1.00
CA ALA A 136 0.33 6.74 0.13
C ALA A 136 -0.94 6.14 0.78
N ALA A 137 -0.87 5.78 2.06
CA ALA A 137 -2.02 5.26 2.80
C ALA A 137 -3.10 6.33 3.00
N LEU A 138 -2.72 7.59 3.25
CA LEU A 138 -3.66 8.72 3.35
C LEU A 138 -4.33 9.01 2.01
N ARG A 139 -3.59 8.93 0.90
CA ARG A 139 -4.13 9.08 -0.47
C ARG A 139 -5.12 7.97 -0.81
N TYR A 140 -4.79 6.73 -0.47
CA TYR A 140 -5.68 5.58 -0.64
C TYR A 140 -6.99 5.74 0.15
N THR A 141 -6.90 6.14 1.42
CA THR A 141 -8.08 6.30 2.28
C THR A 141 -8.85 7.59 2.02
N GLY A 142 -8.22 8.59 1.40
CA GLY A 142 -8.80 9.89 1.10
C GLY A 142 -9.07 10.75 2.33
N LYS A 143 -8.48 10.43 3.49
CA LYS A 143 -8.71 11.13 4.76
C LYS A 143 -7.51 11.08 5.69
N ALA A 144 -7.50 11.98 6.67
CA ALA A 144 -6.55 11.93 7.78
C ALA A 144 -6.76 10.65 8.62
N MET A 145 -5.67 10.14 9.20
CA MET A 145 -5.68 8.95 10.05
C MET A 145 -4.90 9.20 11.33
N SER A 146 -5.32 8.57 12.44
CA SER A 146 -4.52 8.60 13.67
C SER A 146 -3.22 7.81 13.48
N VAL A 147 -2.18 8.19 14.23
CA VAL A 147 -0.90 7.46 14.26
C VAL A 147 -1.12 5.97 14.56
N ALA A 148 -1.97 5.65 15.55
CA ALA A 148 -2.30 4.26 15.89
C ALA A 148 -3.01 3.50 14.75
N THR A 149 -3.83 4.19 13.94
CA THR A 149 -4.48 3.59 12.76
C THR A 149 -3.46 3.31 11.66
N LEU A 150 -2.48 4.19 11.48
CA LEU A 150 -1.39 4.00 10.52
C LEU A 150 -0.52 2.79 10.88
N GLU A 151 -0.15 2.65 12.15
CA GLU A 151 0.66 1.51 12.65
C GLU A 151 -0.01 0.15 12.42
N SER A 152 -1.35 0.11 12.48
CA SER A 152 -2.15 -1.10 12.29
C SER A 152 -2.78 -1.22 10.89
N SER A 153 -2.36 -0.37 9.95
CA SER A 153 -2.99 -0.24 8.64
C SER A 153 -2.74 -1.45 7.75
N ALA A 154 -3.80 -2.24 7.50
CA ALA A 154 -3.70 -3.43 6.68
C ALA A 154 -3.35 -3.18 5.21
N VAL A 155 -3.52 -1.95 4.69
CA VAL A 155 -3.10 -1.63 3.31
C VAL A 155 -1.59 -1.45 3.18
N LEU A 156 -0.88 -1.20 4.30
CA LEU A 156 0.58 -1.10 4.35
C LEU A 156 1.28 -2.43 4.63
N TYR A 157 0.53 -3.52 4.79
CA TYR A 157 1.07 -4.87 4.66
C TYR A 157 1.91 -4.99 3.38
N PRO A 158 3.11 -5.62 3.36
CA PRO A 158 3.82 -6.33 4.42
C PRO A 158 4.80 -5.49 5.23
N PHE A 159 4.80 -4.17 5.11
CA PHE A 159 5.87 -3.33 5.64
C PHE A 159 5.77 -3.14 7.16
N SER A 160 6.90 -3.32 7.84
CA SER A 160 7.12 -2.84 9.21
C SER A 160 7.80 -1.48 9.13
N LEU A 161 7.19 -0.47 9.73
CA LEU A 161 7.74 0.89 9.75
C LEU A 161 8.49 1.07 11.06
N ASP A 162 9.81 1.03 11.02
CA ASP A 162 10.66 0.87 12.21
C ASP A 162 10.99 2.21 12.91
N GLN A 163 10.20 3.26 12.64
CA GLN A 163 10.38 4.60 13.20
C GLN A 163 9.10 5.09 13.90
N PRO A 164 9.21 5.98 14.90
CA PRO A 164 8.04 6.61 15.50
C PRO A 164 7.28 7.46 14.47
N LEU A 165 6.10 7.02 14.03
CA LEU A 165 5.41 7.64 12.89
C LEU A 165 5.02 9.09 13.13
N ALA A 166 4.71 9.46 14.38
CA ALA A 166 4.44 10.85 14.76
C ALA A 166 5.65 11.76 14.52
N PHE A 167 6.86 11.26 14.87
CA PHE A 167 8.10 11.99 14.68
C PHE A 167 8.40 12.16 13.18
N VAL A 168 8.34 11.06 12.42
CA VAL A 168 8.55 11.08 10.96
C VAL A 168 7.54 12.02 10.27
N ALA A 169 6.26 11.93 10.63
CA ALA A 169 5.23 12.81 10.08
C ALA A 169 5.49 14.28 10.40
N SER A 170 5.97 14.62 11.60
CA SER A 170 6.29 16.00 11.98
C SER A 170 7.48 16.61 11.23
N LYS A 171 8.36 15.77 10.68
CA LYS A 171 9.54 16.19 9.92
C LYS A 171 9.29 16.26 8.41
N SER A 172 8.22 15.63 7.93
CA SER A 172 7.91 15.59 6.51
C SER A 172 7.19 16.88 6.06
N PRO A 173 7.67 17.55 5.00
CA PRO A 173 6.96 18.71 4.44
C PRO A 173 5.65 18.32 3.72
N ALA A 174 5.46 17.04 3.40
CA ALA A 174 4.26 16.55 2.71
C ALA A 174 3.15 16.09 3.67
N LEU A 175 3.41 16.07 4.97
CA LEU A 175 2.48 15.61 5.99
C LEU A 175 2.24 16.69 7.04
N GLU A 176 1.05 16.69 7.62
CA GLU A 176 0.68 17.55 8.73
C GLU A 176 0.27 16.69 9.92
N LEU A 177 0.95 16.87 11.05
CA LEU A 177 0.57 16.28 12.33
C LEU A 177 -0.35 17.23 13.09
N ARG A 178 -1.58 16.79 13.37
CA ARG A 178 -2.60 17.56 14.08
C ARG A 178 -2.92 16.86 15.39
N ALA A 179 -2.84 17.57 16.50
CA ALA A 179 -3.39 17.08 17.76
C ALA A 179 -4.90 17.30 17.75
N ASP A 180 -5.69 16.26 17.99
CA ASP A 180 -7.08 16.45 18.38
C ASP A 180 -7.16 16.64 19.92
N GLY A 181 -8.26 17.22 20.39
CA GLY A 181 -8.50 17.44 21.82
C GLY A 181 -8.54 16.16 22.67
N SER A 182 -8.40 14.97 22.07
CA SER A 182 -8.50 13.66 22.73
C SER A 182 -7.15 12.97 22.99
N ARG A 183 -6.03 13.70 22.94
CA ARG A 183 -4.63 13.18 22.96
C ARG A 183 -4.24 12.35 21.73
N ALA A 184 -5.17 12.09 20.80
CA ALA A 184 -4.84 11.39 19.58
C ALA A 184 -4.18 12.36 18.58
N GLN A 185 -3.09 11.89 17.99
CA GLN A 185 -2.38 12.61 16.93
C GLN A 185 -2.85 12.05 15.59
N ASN A 186 -3.35 12.93 14.73
CA ASN A 186 -3.81 12.60 13.39
C ASN A 186 -2.81 13.14 12.36
N VAL A 187 -2.50 12.31 11.38
CA VAL A 187 -1.67 12.67 10.23
C VAL A 187 -2.57 12.94 9.04
N ALA A 188 -2.36 14.06 8.37
CA ALA A 188 -3.03 14.44 7.12
C ALA A 188 -1.99 14.74 6.03
N ILE A 189 -2.41 14.71 4.76
CA ILE A 189 -1.57 15.21 3.65
C ILE A 189 -1.50 16.74 3.80
N GLY A 190 -0.29 17.27 3.83
CA GLY A 190 -0.06 18.72 3.84
C GLY A 190 -0.39 19.33 2.48
N GLN A 191 -0.91 20.56 2.49
CA GLN A 191 -0.99 21.32 1.24
C GLN A 191 0.43 21.79 0.88
N LEU A 192 1.00 21.23 -0.19
CA LEU A 192 2.24 21.74 -0.79
C LEU A 192 2.02 23.23 -1.10
N ARG A 193 2.75 24.11 -0.40
CA ARG A 193 2.76 25.55 -0.65
C ARG A 193 3.61 25.90 -1.86
#